data_AF-A0A4W5L1W9-F1
#
_entry.id   AF-A0A4W5L1W9-F1
#
_cell.length_a   1.000
_cell.length_b   1.000
_cell.length_c   1.000
_cell.angle_alpha   90.00
_cell.angle_beta   90.00
_cell.angle_gamma   90.00
#
_symmetry.space_group_name_H-M   'P 1'
#
loop_
_entity.id
_entity.type
_entity.pdbx_description
1 polymer ?
#
loop_
_entity_poly.entity_id
_entity_poly.type
_entity_poly.pdbx_seq_one_letter_code
_entity_poly.pdbx_strand_id
1 'polypeptide(L)'
;SFSHHLITTLLCLQLFWEKRLKGLRASDITEEVLRTMELPKGLTSLGPDTSDETLLSAISSALHMSSSPITGQTNSAAEKNPAVWLNTSQPLCKAFIVTDQDIRPCDKDLARKTRRERDRERDRERERERDREREGERDRERERERERERDTETETETERQREREREREREREHI
;
A
#
# COMPACT_ATOMS: atom_id res chain seq x y z
N SER A 1 36.72 -9.74 24.56
CA SER A 1 36.95 -8.47 23.83
C SER A 1 35.99 -8.26 22.66
N PHE A 2 35.75 -9.25 21.79
CA PHE A 2 34.82 -9.14 20.66
C PHE A 2 33.38 -8.79 21.05
N SER A 3 32.83 -9.44 22.08
CA SER A 3 31.44 -9.21 22.52
C SER A 3 31.22 -7.78 23.05
N HIS A 4 32.20 -7.22 23.76
CA HIS A 4 32.14 -5.84 24.26
C HIS A 4 32.21 -4.80 23.13
N HIS A 5 32.96 -5.12 22.05
CA HIS A 5 33.06 -4.26 20.88
C HIS A 5 31.77 -4.30 20.05
N LEU A 6 31.18 -5.48 19.86
CA LEU A 6 29.87 -5.65 19.21
C LEU A 6 28.74 -4.96 19.97
N ILE A 7 28.71 -5.04 21.30
CA ILE A 7 27.69 -4.34 22.11
C ILE A 7 27.86 -2.83 21.96
N THR A 8 29.09 -2.32 22.05
CA THR A 8 29.37 -0.88 21.90
C THR A 8 29.01 -0.37 20.51
N THR A 9 29.30 -1.12 19.44
CA THR A 9 28.97 -0.69 18.07
C THR A 9 27.46 -0.70 17.81
N LEU A 10 26.74 -1.72 18.32
CA LEU A 10 25.28 -1.77 18.26
C LEU A 10 24.63 -0.62 19.04
N LEU A 11 25.13 -0.30 20.23
CA LEU A 11 24.64 0.83 21.04
C LEU A 11 24.89 2.18 20.36
N CYS A 12 26.05 2.36 19.74
CA CYS A 12 26.38 3.57 18.97
C CYS A 12 25.50 3.73 17.73
N LEU A 13 25.22 2.64 17.01
CA LEU A 13 24.28 2.64 15.89
C LEU A 13 22.88 3.00 16.35
N GLN A 14 22.41 2.42 17.47
CA GLN A 14 21.11 2.75 18.04
C GLN A 14 21.01 4.23 18.43
N LEU A 15 21.98 4.77 19.16
CA LEU A 15 22.02 6.19 19.54
C LEU A 15 22.10 7.12 18.33
N PHE A 16 22.80 6.69 17.27
CA PHE A 16 22.86 7.42 16.00
C PHE A 16 21.48 7.50 15.34
N TRP A 17 20.76 6.38 15.24
CA TRP A 17 19.42 6.35 14.66
C TRP A 17 18.40 7.09 15.53
N GLU A 18 18.45 6.98 16.86
CA GLU A 18 17.60 7.77 17.77
C GLU A 18 17.84 9.28 17.61
N LYS A 19 19.10 9.73 17.47
CA LYS A 19 19.41 11.15 17.21
C LYS A 19 19.04 11.60 15.80
N ARG A 20 19.18 10.74 14.80
CA ARG A 20 18.89 11.06 13.39
C ARG A 20 17.39 11.06 13.07
N LEU A 21 16.62 10.22 13.76
CA LEU A 21 15.18 10.10 13.59
C LEU A 21 14.39 11.03 14.52
N LYS A 22 15.05 11.71 15.48
CA LYS A 22 14.42 12.75 16.30
C LYS A 22 13.86 13.86 15.41
N GLY A 23 12.54 14.07 15.50
CA GLY A 23 11.81 15.07 14.73
C GLY A 23 11.28 14.61 13.38
N LEU A 24 11.57 13.37 12.95
CA LEU A 24 10.93 12.79 11.77
C LEU A 24 9.54 12.26 12.15
N ARG A 25 8.54 12.62 11.36
CA ARG A 25 7.18 12.08 11.46
C ARG A 25 6.96 11.10 10.32
N ALA A 26 6.29 10.00 10.59
CA ALA A 26 5.94 9.03 9.56
C ALA A 26 5.04 9.71 8.51
N SER A 27 5.28 9.46 7.23
CA SER A 27 4.46 9.95 6.13
C SER A 27 3.96 8.78 5.29
N ASP A 28 2.76 8.91 4.72
CA ASP A 28 2.19 7.93 3.78
C ASP A 28 2.90 8.03 2.41
N ILE A 29 2.60 7.10 1.49
CA ILE A 29 3.09 7.10 0.09
C ILE A 29 2.68 8.37 -0.68
N THR A 30 1.71 9.12 -0.17
CA THR A 30 1.28 10.43 -0.67
C THR A 30 2.01 11.61 -0.02
N GLU A 31 3.06 11.34 0.76
CA GLU A 31 3.84 12.32 1.55
C GLU A 31 3.03 13.07 2.63
N GLU A 32 1.79 12.66 2.89
CA GLU A 32 1.01 13.21 3.99
C GLU A 32 1.58 12.72 5.33
N VAL A 33 1.91 13.67 6.20
CA VAL A 33 2.38 13.37 7.56
C VAL A 33 1.28 12.65 8.32
N LEU A 34 1.53 11.39 8.66
CA LEU A 34 0.67 10.60 9.53
C LEU A 34 0.59 11.33 10.87
N ARG A 35 -0.64 11.62 11.29
CA ARG A 35 -0.87 12.20 12.62
C ARG A 35 -0.29 11.24 13.65
N THR A 36 0.50 11.77 14.58
CA THR A 36 0.92 11.04 15.78
C THR A 36 -0.30 10.37 16.40
N MET A 37 -0.20 9.08 16.74
CA MET A 37 -1.31 8.31 17.30
C MET A 37 -1.90 9.07 18.49
N GLU A 38 -3.17 9.44 18.41
CA GLU A 38 -3.91 9.84 19.59
C GLU A 38 -4.11 8.60 20.46
N LEU A 39 -3.59 8.64 21.67
CA LEU A 39 -3.72 7.52 22.59
C LEU A 39 -5.19 7.36 23.02
N PRO A 40 -5.67 6.12 23.19
CA PRO A 40 -7.00 5.87 23.71
C PRO A 40 -7.18 6.57 25.06
N LYS A 41 -8.39 7.08 25.35
CA LYS A 41 -8.68 7.83 26.59
C LYS A 41 -8.36 7.06 27.89
N GLY A 42 -8.26 5.73 27.83
CA GLY A 42 -7.88 4.88 28.96
C GLY A 42 -6.38 4.70 29.14
N LEU A 43 -5.55 5.11 28.18
CA LEU A 43 -4.09 5.01 28.25
C LEU A 43 -3.52 6.34 28.74
N THR A 44 -3.30 6.44 30.05
CA THR A 44 -2.78 7.65 30.69
C THR A 44 -1.43 7.37 31.34
N SER A 45 -0.48 8.25 31.12
CA SER A 45 0.82 8.22 31.78
C SER A 45 0.72 8.72 33.22
N LEU A 46 1.58 8.20 34.09
CA LEU A 46 1.65 8.60 35.50
C LEU A 46 2.97 9.33 35.74
N GLY A 47 2.90 10.61 36.10
CA GLY A 47 4.08 11.44 36.42
C GLY A 47 3.88 12.93 36.16
N PRO A 48 4.81 13.79 36.62
CA PRO A 48 4.67 15.25 36.55
C PRO A 48 4.84 15.85 35.14
N ASP A 49 5.61 15.22 34.24
CA ASP A 49 5.94 15.75 32.90
C ASP A 49 5.70 14.73 31.77
N THR A 50 4.52 14.12 31.76
CA THR A 50 4.28 12.96 30.90
C THR A 50 3.60 13.32 29.59
N SER A 51 4.33 13.17 28.47
CA SER A 51 3.76 13.23 27.12
C SER A 51 3.37 11.83 26.61
N ASP A 52 2.45 11.79 25.65
CA ASP A 52 2.04 10.58 24.94
C ASP A 52 3.25 9.88 24.28
N GLU A 53 4.24 10.65 23.82
CA GLU A 53 5.47 10.12 23.22
C GLU A 53 6.34 9.39 24.24
N THR A 54 6.45 9.92 25.47
CA THR A 54 7.19 9.25 26.56
C THR A 54 6.50 7.96 26.97
N LEU A 55 5.17 7.95 27.00
CA LEU A 55 4.37 6.76 27.29
C LEU A 55 4.55 5.68 26.22
N LEU A 56 4.43 6.06 24.94
CA LEU A 56 4.65 5.16 23.81
C LEU A 56 6.08 4.60 23.80
N SER A 57 7.07 5.44 24.09
CA SER A 57 8.46 5.02 24.21
C SER A 57 8.64 4.00 25.33
N ALA A 58 8.04 4.23 26.50
CA ALA A 58 8.12 3.31 27.64
C ALA A 58 7.44 1.96 27.36
N ILE A 59 6.28 1.97 26.69
CA ILE A 59 5.58 0.75 26.26
C ILE A 59 6.43 -0.01 25.22
N SER A 60 6.97 0.70 24.24
CA SER A 60 7.83 0.12 23.20
C SER A 60 9.08 -0.53 23.80
N SER A 61 9.76 0.14 24.73
CA SER A 61 10.89 -0.42 25.46
C SER A 61 10.51 -1.67 26.27
N ALA A 62 9.35 -1.66 26.96
CA ALA A 62 8.88 -2.80 27.72
C ALA A 62 8.60 -4.03 26.84
N LEU A 63 7.96 -3.84 25.67
CA LEU A 63 7.74 -4.89 24.67
C LEU A 63 9.04 -5.39 24.03
N HIS A 64 10.02 -4.50 23.86
CA HIS A 64 11.31 -4.85 23.30
C HIS A 64 12.15 -5.68 24.28
N MET A 65 12.07 -5.36 25.58
CA MET A 65 12.81 -6.04 26.63
C MET A 65 12.14 -7.34 27.10
N SER A 66 10.82 -7.49 26.93
CA SER A 66 10.08 -8.67 27.36
C SER A 66 8.80 -8.90 26.56
N SER A 67 8.43 -10.16 26.34
CA SER A 67 7.14 -10.56 25.76
C SER A 67 6.01 -10.63 26.79
N SER A 68 6.26 -10.18 28.03
CA SER A 68 5.28 -10.17 29.11
C SER A 68 4.16 -9.17 28.82
N PRO A 69 2.92 -9.44 29.28
CA PRO A 69 1.80 -8.54 29.05
C PRO A 69 2.03 -7.18 29.74
N ILE A 70 1.68 -6.11 29.03
CA ILE A 70 1.69 -4.75 29.58
C ILE A 70 0.33 -4.51 30.23
N THR A 71 0.31 -4.51 31.55
CA THR A 71 -0.87 -4.29 32.38
C THR A 71 -0.90 -2.90 33.00
N GLY A 72 0.22 -2.19 32.99
CA GLY A 72 0.41 -0.90 33.67
C GLY A 72 0.55 -1.04 35.20
N GLN A 73 0.60 0.10 35.89
CA GLN A 73 0.69 0.16 37.35
C GLN A 73 -0.69 -0.14 37.97
N THR A 74 -0.84 -1.32 38.60
CA THR A 74 -2.11 -1.84 39.10
C THR A 74 -2.42 -1.47 40.56
N ASN A 75 -1.46 -0.89 41.29
CA ASN A 75 -1.64 -0.57 42.71
C ASN A 75 -2.29 0.81 42.90
N SER A 76 -3.38 0.90 43.66
CA SER A 76 -4.10 2.14 43.99
C SER A 76 -3.22 3.21 44.64
N ALA A 77 -2.10 2.81 45.25
CA ALA A 77 -1.09 3.74 45.75
C ALA A 77 -0.44 4.59 44.64
N ALA A 78 -0.32 4.07 43.40
CA ALA A 78 0.20 4.80 42.24
C ALA A 78 -0.78 5.86 41.72
N GLU A 79 -2.08 5.71 41.98
CA GLU A 79 -3.07 6.76 41.67
C GLU A 79 -3.02 7.91 42.70
N LYS A 80 -2.75 7.59 43.97
CA LYS A 80 -2.66 8.57 45.06
C LYS A 80 -1.29 9.24 45.17
N ASN A 81 -0.25 8.58 44.67
CA ASN A 81 1.10 9.11 44.57
C ASN A 81 1.70 8.76 43.20
N PRO A 82 1.50 9.62 42.19
CA PRO A 82 1.93 9.36 40.81
C PRO A 82 3.46 9.29 40.62
N ALA A 83 4.24 9.56 41.66
CA ALA A 83 5.70 9.42 41.66
C ALA A 83 6.21 8.07 42.21
N VAL A 84 5.31 7.21 42.73
CA VAL A 84 5.72 5.93 43.33
C VAL A 84 5.74 4.85 42.26
N TRP A 85 6.94 4.55 41.77
CA TRP A 85 7.19 3.46 40.84
C TRP A 85 7.23 2.11 41.59
N LEU A 86 6.06 1.49 41.76
CA LEU A 86 5.90 0.26 42.55
C LEU A 86 6.26 -0.99 41.76
N ASN A 87 6.05 -1.00 40.45
CA ASN A 87 6.39 -2.12 39.59
C ASN A 87 7.42 -1.69 38.54
N THR A 88 8.68 -2.06 38.77
CA THR A 88 9.82 -1.79 37.87
C THR A 88 9.76 -2.58 36.56
N SER A 89 8.91 -3.61 36.47
CA SER A 89 8.70 -4.41 35.26
C SER A 89 7.59 -3.89 34.35
N GLN A 90 6.83 -2.89 34.80
CA GLN A 90 5.72 -2.29 34.04
C GLN A 90 6.00 -0.80 33.79
N PRO A 91 5.63 -0.26 32.62
CA PRO A 91 5.77 1.16 32.35
C PRO A 91 4.95 2.01 33.33
N LEU A 92 5.33 3.27 33.51
CA LEU A 92 4.63 4.26 34.35
C LEU A 92 3.33 4.75 33.68
N CYS A 93 2.41 3.82 33.46
CA CYS A 93 1.08 4.09 32.93
C CYS A 93 0.01 3.55 33.86
N LYS A 94 -1.16 4.18 33.85
CA LYS A 94 -2.34 3.69 34.54
C LYS A 94 -2.69 2.31 33.99
N ALA A 95 -3.10 1.40 34.89
CA ALA A 95 -3.57 0.11 34.46
C ALA A 95 -4.74 0.25 33.47
N PHE A 96 -4.60 -0.40 32.33
CA PHE A 96 -5.61 -0.42 31.27
C PHE A 96 -5.88 -1.87 30.87
N ILE A 97 -7.12 -2.14 30.47
CA ILE A 97 -7.53 -3.44 29.96
C ILE A 97 -8.03 -3.20 28.55
N VAL A 98 -7.42 -3.86 27.57
CA VAL A 98 -7.93 -3.88 26.20
C VAL A 98 -9.08 -4.88 26.17
N THR A 99 -10.30 -4.40 25.96
CA THR A 99 -11.49 -5.24 25.86
C THR A 99 -11.79 -5.57 24.40
N ASP A 100 -12.60 -6.60 24.13
CA ASP A 100 -13.12 -6.87 22.78
C ASP A 100 -13.84 -5.66 22.19
N GLN A 101 -14.36 -4.74 23.01
CA GLN A 101 -15.01 -3.52 22.52
C GLN A 101 -14.01 -2.55 21.89
N ASP A 102 -12.75 -2.57 22.33
CA ASP A 102 -11.67 -1.72 21.84
C ASP A 102 -11.04 -2.28 20.56
N ILE A 103 -11.14 -3.60 20.34
CA ILE A 103 -10.57 -4.30 19.18
C ILE A 103 -11.54 -4.28 17.98
N ARG A 104 -12.85 -4.45 18.23
CA ARG A 104 -13.89 -4.53 17.17
C ARG A 104 -13.90 -3.35 16.17
N PRO A 105 -13.70 -2.09 16.56
CA PRO A 105 -13.64 -0.99 15.62
C PRO A 105 -12.46 -1.11 14.64
N CYS A 106 -11.32 -1.60 15.12
CA CYS A 106 -10.11 -1.81 14.33
C CYS A 106 -10.34 -2.85 13.21
N ASP A 107 -11.03 -3.95 13.53
CA ASP A 107 -11.40 -4.99 12.56
C ASP A 107 -12.36 -4.46 11.49
N LYS A 108 -13.34 -3.64 11.88
CA LYS A 108 -14.29 -3.03 10.93
C LYS A 108 -13.61 -2.07 9.98
N ASP A 109 -12.66 -1.27 10.47
CA ASP A 109 -11.91 -0.34 9.64
C ASP A 109 -10.97 -1.06 8.68
N LEU A 110 -10.31 -2.13 9.12
CA LEU A 110 -9.49 -2.99 8.28
C LEU A 110 -10.35 -3.70 7.20
N ALA A 111 -11.52 -4.22 7.57
CA ALA A 111 -12.48 -4.82 6.65
C ALA A 111 -12.98 -3.81 5.60
N ARG A 112 -13.19 -2.54 5.99
CA ARG A 112 -13.57 -1.47 5.08
C ARG A 112 -12.45 -1.12 4.09
N LYS A 113 -11.21 -1.05 4.57
CA LYS A 113 -10.03 -0.78 3.71
C LYS A 113 -9.83 -1.89 2.68
N THR A 114 -9.82 -3.14 3.13
CA THR A 114 -9.68 -4.32 2.26
C THR A 114 -10.82 -4.42 1.24
N ARG A 115 -12.06 -4.14 1.64
CA ARG A 115 -13.19 -4.09 0.69
C ARG A 115 -13.00 -3.01 -0.38
N ARG A 116 -12.58 -1.80 0.00
CA ARG A 116 -12.30 -0.71 -0.95
C ARG A 116 -11.18 -1.05 -1.93
N GLU A 117 -10.15 -1.75 -1.47
CA GLU A 117 -9.07 -2.18 -2.37
C GLU A 117 -9.54 -3.21 -3.39
N ARG A 118 -10.31 -4.21 -2.95
CA ARG A 118 -10.92 -5.20 -3.86
C ARG A 118 -11.85 -4.56 -4.88
N ASP A 119 -12.62 -3.55 -4.48
CA ASP A 119 -13.51 -2.83 -5.40
C ASP A 119 -12.70 -2.07 -6.47
N ARG A 120 -11.61 -1.38 -6.06
CA ARG A 120 -10.72 -0.71 -7.01
C ARG A 120 -10.02 -1.67 -7.97
N GLU A 121 -9.63 -2.85 -7.48
CA GLU A 121 -9.01 -3.88 -8.31
C GLU A 121 -9.98 -4.38 -9.38
N ARG A 122 -11.24 -4.64 -9.00
CA ARG A 122 -12.30 -5.02 -9.94
C ARG A 122 -12.57 -3.95 -10.99
N ASP A 123 -12.56 -2.67 -10.60
CA ASP A 123 -12.77 -1.58 -11.57
C ASP A 123 -11.62 -1.49 -12.57
N ARG A 124 -10.36 -1.67 -12.14
CA ARG A 124 -9.21 -1.74 -13.05
C ARG A 124 -9.27 -2.94 -14.00
N GLU A 125 -9.76 -4.08 -13.52
CA GLU A 125 -9.92 -5.27 -14.35
C GLU A 125 -10.95 -5.05 -15.45
N ARG A 126 -12.10 -4.44 -15.12
CA ARG A 126 -13.13 -4.06 -16.09
C ARG A 126 -12.62 -3.06 -17.11
N GLU A 127 -11.78 -2.10 -16.71
CA GLU A 127 -11.18 -1.13 -17.63
C GLU A 127 -10.26 -1.83 -18.64
N ARG A 128 -9.41 -2.75 -18.17
CA ARG A 128 -8.56 -3.56 -19.04
C ARG A 128 -9.35 -4.43 -20.00
N GLU A 129 -10.48 -4.98 -19.57
CA GLU A 129 -11.36 -5.78 -20.43
C GLU A 129 -11.94 -4.93 -21.56
N ARG A 130 -12.45 -3.73 -21.24
CA ARG A 130 -12.95 -2.78 -22.25
C ARG A 130 -11.88 -2.34 -23.24
N ASP A 131 -10.64 -2.14 -22.79
CA ASP A 131 -9.56 -1.77 -23.69
C ASP A 131 -9.20 -2.92 -24.65
N ARG A 132 -9.20 -4.17 -24.18
CA ARG A 132 -9.02 -5.33 -25.06
C ARG A 132 -10.14 -5.48 -26.07
N GLU A 133 -11.39 -5.22 -25.69
CA GLU A 133 -12.52 -5.24 -26.61
C GLU A 133 -12.35 -4.20 -27.73
N ARG A 134 -12.01 -2.95 -27.36
CA ARG A 134 -11.74 -1.87 -28.33
C ARG A 134 -10.59 -2.20 -29.26
N GLU A 135 -9.52 -2.79 -28.74
CA GLU A 135 -8.38 -3.21 -29.56
C GLU A 135 -8.79 -4.31 -30.55
N GLY A 136 -9.56 -5.31 -30.08
CA GLY A 136 -10.09 -6.37 -30.94
C GLY A 136 -11.07 -5.86 -32.01
N GLU A 137 -11.84 -4.80 -31.74
CA GLU A 137 -12.67 -4.15 -32.76
C GLU A 137 -11.83 -3.47 -33.84
N ARG A 138 -10.79 -2.73 -33.44
CA ARG A 138 -9.87 -2.06 -34.38
C ARG A 138 -9.15 -3.06 -35.27
N ASP A 139 -8.71 -4.19 -34.72
CA ASP A 139 -8.04 -5.21 -35.52
C ASP A 139 -8.97 -5.87 -36.52
N ARG A 140 -10.24 -6.14 -36.15
CA ARG A 140 -11.25 -6.64 -37.10
C ARG A 140 -11.55 -5.62 -38.20
N GLU A 141 -11.58 -4.33 -37.87
CA GLU A 141 -11.80 -3.26 -38.85
C GLU A 141 -10.64 -3.22 -39.86
N ARG A 142 -9.39 -3.29 -39.39
CA ARG A 142 -8.20 -3.37 -40.25
C ARG A 142 -8.19 -4.60 -41.13
N GLU A 143 -8.62 -5.76 -40.63
CA GLU A 143 -8.72 -6.97 -41.44
C GLU A 143 -9.72 -6.81 -42.59
N ARG A 144 -10.90 -6.23 -42.30
CA ARG A 144 -11.92 -5.96 -43.33
C ARG A 144 -11.43 -4.95 -44.37
N GLU A 145 -10.67 -3.95 -43.96
CA GLU A 145 -10.09 -2.97 -44.88
C GLU A 145 -9.09 -3.63 -45.83
N ARG A 146 -8.19 -4.47 -45.31
CA ARG A 146 -7.24 -5.25 -46.12
C ARG A 146 -7.92 -6.21 -47.09
N GLU A 147 -9.04 -6.82 -46.68
CA GLU A 147 -9.81 -7.71 -47.55
C GLU A 147 -10.40 -6.94 -48.74
N ARG A 148 -10.99 -5.76 -48.49
CA ARG A 148 -11.51 -4.88 -49.54
C ARG A 148 -10.43 -4.38 -50.50
N GLU A 149 -9.24 -4.06 -49.99
CA GLU A 149 -8.10 -3.67 -50.83
C GLU A 149 -7.72 -4.80 -51.79
N ARG A 150 -7.63 -6.05 -51.30
CA ARG A 150 -7.33 -7.22 -52.14
C ARG A 150 -8.40 -7.48 -53.20
N ASP A 151 -9.67 -7.35 -52.85
CA ASP A 151 -10.77 -7.52 -53.80
C ASP A 151 -10.68 -6.46 -54.91
N THR A 152 -10.44 -5.20 -54.54
CA THR A 152 -10.28 -4.08 -55.49
C THR A 152 -9.08 -4.29 -56.41
N GLU A 153 -7.95 -4.73 -55.86
CA GLU A 153 -6.73 -5.02 -56.62
C GLU A 153 -6.97 -6.16 -57.64
N THR A 154 -7.66 -7.21 -57.20
CA THR A 154 -8.00 -8.37 -58.05
C THR A 154 -8.96 -7.99 -59.18
N GLU A 155 -9.98 -7.18 -58.90
CA GLU A 155 -10.91 -6.67 -59.92
C GLU A 155 -10.17 -5.82 -60.96
N THR A 156 -9.32 -4.90 -60.50
CA THR A 156 -8.54 -4.01 -61.37
C THR A 156 -7.56 -4.80 -62.24
N GLU A 157 -6.89 -5.82 -61.69
CA GLU A 157 -5.98 -6.68 -62.45
C GLU A 157 -6.74 -7.48 -63.52
N THR A 158 -7.90 -8.03 -63.16
CA THR A 158 -8.75 -8.77 -64.09
C THR A 158 -9.24 -7.88 -65.24
N GLU A 159 -9.64 -6.64 -64.94
CA GLU A 159 -10.07 -5.68 -65.95
C GLU A 159 -8.93 -5.33 -66.93
N ARG A 160 -7.73 -5.04 -66.41
CA ARG A 160 -6.53 -4.81 -67.24
C ARG A 160 -6.17 -6.00 -68.11
N GLN A 161 -6.30 -7.23 -67.61
CA GLN A 161 -6.04 -8.43 -68.39
C GLN A 161 -7.03 -8.57 -69.55
N ARG A 162 -8.33 -8.35 -69.31
CA ARG A 162 -9.37 -8.37 -70.35
C ARG A 162 -9.15 -7.29 -71.40
N GLU A 163 -8.71 -6.10 -70.99
CA GLU A 163 -8.41 -5.00 -71.91
C GLU A 163 -7.25 -5.36 -72.85
N ARG A 164 -6.18 -5.95 -72.31
CA ARG A 164 -5.04 -6.46 -73.10
C ARG A 164 -5.43 -7.59 -74.05
N GLU A 165 -6.34 -8.48 -73.64
CA GLU A 165 -6.85 -9.53 -74.54
C GLU A 165 -7.64 -8.94 -75.71
N ARG A 166 -8.49 -7.94 -75.46
CA ARG A 166 -9.25 -7.25 -76.51
C ARG A 166 -8.35 -6.49 -77.48
N GLU A 167 -7.28 -5.85 -77.01
CA GLU A 167 -6.30 -5.22 -77.89
C GLU A 167 -5.63 -6.25 -78.81
N ARG A 168 -5.21 -7.41 -78.26
CA ARG A 168 -4.60 -8.48 -79.04
C ARG A 168 -5.54 -9.09 -80.08
N GLU A 169 -6.83 -9.23 -79.76
CA GLU A 169 -7.83 -9.68 -80.73
C GLU A 169 -7.98 -8.70 -81.89
N ARG A 170 -8.09 -7.40 -81.60
CA ARG A 170 -8.18 -6.34 -82.64
C ARG A 170 -6.96 -6.32 -83.53
N GLU A 171 -5.77 -6.52 -82.96
CA GLU A 171 -4.52 -6.56 -83.72
C GLU A 171 -4.45 -7.78 -84.64
N ARG A 172 -5.04 -8.91 -84.25
CA ARG A 172 -5.15 -10.12 -85.09
C ARG A 172 -6.17 -10.00 -86.23
N GLU A 173 -7.25 -9.25 -86.04
CA GLU A 173 -8.23 -8.98 -87.11
C GLU A 173 -7.71 -8.02 -88.18
N HIS A 174 -6.65 -7.27 -87.88
CA HIS A 174 -6.10 -6.23 -88.77
C HIS A 174 -4.90 -6.69 -89.63
N ILE A 175 -4.50 -7.97 -89.51
CA ILE A 175 -3.42 -8.65 -90.26
C ILE A 175 -4.05 -9.61 -91.27
#